data_AF-A0A9D7SC85-F1
#
_entry.id   AF-A0A9D7SC85-F1
#
_cell.length_a   1.000
_cell.length_b   1.000
_cell.length_c   1.000
_cell.angle_alpha   90.00
_cell.angle_beta   90.00
_cell.angle_gamma   90.00
#
_symmetry.space_group_name_H-M   'P 1'
#
loop_
_entity.id
_entity.type
_entity.pdbx_description
1 polymer ?
#
loop_
_entity_poly.entity_id
_entity_poly.type
_entity_poly.pdbx_seq_one_letter_code
_entity_poly.pdbx_strand_id
1 'polypeptide(L)'
;MKAKMSISYFKPEELIAVLESNIPLLDVRSPSEYKKGHIEGAISFPLFNDEERSEVGAIYKKINPEQALLRGLQIIGPKMHDMVVAAKKIAPSRKVGIYCWRGGKRSNSLAWLLDLAGFHVQLLSGGYKAFRQYANSLCSIPL
;
A
#
# COMPACT_ATOMS: atom_id res chain seq x y z
N MET A 1 -25.14 -4.30 -13.54
CA MET A 1 -24.96 -3.54 -12.28
C MET A 1 -23.61 -2.83 -12.34
N LYS A 2 -23.56 -1.50 -12.19
CA LYS A 2 -22.28 -0.78 -12.09
C LYS A 2 -21.74 -0.99 -10.67
N ALA A 3 -20.65 -1.74 -10.51
CA ALA A 3 -19.97 -1.84 -9.22
C ALA A 3 -19.46 -0.45 -8.84
N LYS A 4 -19.97 0.10 -7.75
CA LYS A 4 -19.42 1.33 -7.16
C LYS A 4 -18.08 0.94 -6.53
N MET A 5 -16.97 1.43 -7.09
CA MET A 5 -15.64 1.24 -6.51
C MET A 5 -15.67 1.64 -5.04
N SER A 6 -15.26 0.72 -4.16
CA SER A 6 -15.24 0.87 -2.70
C SER A 6 -13.84 1.24 -2.21
N ILE A 7 -13.17 2.14 -2.95
CA ILE A 7 -11.86 2.68 -2.61
C ILE A 7 -12.04 4.11 -2.10
N SER A 8 -11.61 4.36 -0.86
CA SER A 8 -11.54 5.70 -0.29
C SER A 8 -10.10 6.07 0.04
N TYR A 9 -9.88 7.34 0.36
CA TYR A 9 -8.58 7.88 0.74
C TYR A 9 -8.70 8.54 2.11
N PHE A 10 -7.64 8.43 2.90
CA PHE A 10 -7.48 9.16 4.15
C PHE A 10 -6.13 9.87 4.16
N LYS A 11 -6.03 10.96 4.92
CA LYS A 11 -4.80 11.73 5.08
C LYS A 11 -3.99 11.25 6.28
N PRO A 12 -2.69 11.58 6.39
CA PRO A 12 -1.89 11.27 7.57
C PRO A 12 -2.51 11.69 8.89
N GLU A 13 -3.19 12.85 8.93
CA GLU A 13 -3.87 13.38 10.12
C GLU A 13 -5.00 12.46 10.63
N GLU A 14 -5.60 11.66 9.74
CA GLU A 14 -6.73 10.77 10.05
C GLU A 14 -6.27 9.36 10.44
N LEU A 15 -4.95 9.10 10.42
CA LEU A 15 -4.39 7.76 10.64
C LEU A 15 -4.77 7.16 11.99
N ILE A 16 -4.82 7.96 13.05
CA ILE A 16 -5.19 7.48 14.40
C ILE A 16 -6.62 6.93 14.38
N ALA A 17 -7.57 7.67 13.82
CA ALA A 17 -8.97 7.23 13.72
C ALA A 17 -9.11 5.94 12.87
N VAL A 18 -8.27 5.79 11.83
CA VAL A 18 -8.21 4.56 11.02
C VAL A 18 -7.70 3.37 11.83
N LEU A 19 -6.64 3.56 12.62
CA LEU A 19 -6.10 2.51 13.50
C LEU A 19 -7.08 2.14 14.62
N GLU A 20 -7.79 3.10 15.19
CA GLU A 20 -8.84 2.88 16.21
C GLU A 20 -10.06 2.13 15.65
N SER A 21 -10.31 2.24 14.34
CA SER A 21 -11.38 1.49 13.65
C SER A 21 -11.08 -0.01 13.52
N ASN A 22 -9.95 -0.49 14.07
CA ASN A 22 -9.51 -1.88 14.09
C ASN A 22 -9.50 -2.54 12.70
N ILE A 23 -9.17 -1.76 11.67
CA ILE A 23 -8.93 -2.29 10.33
C ILE A 23 -7.42 -2.53 10.15
N PRO A 24 -7.00 -3.67 9.57
CA PRO A 24 -5.59 -3.90 9.30
C PRO A 24 -5.02 -2.87 8.31
N LEU A 25 -3.81 -2.39 8.59
CA LEU A 25 -3.07 -1.49 7.71
C LEU A 25 -1.94 -2.24 7.01
N LEU A 26 -1.99 -2.37 5.68
CA LEU A 26 -1.02 -3.10 4.88
C LEU A 26 0.04 -2.15 4.31
N ASP A 27 1.31 -2.44 4.56
CA ASP A 27 2.45 -1.80 3.89
C ASP A 27 2.87 -2.66 2.68
N VAL A 28 2.64 -2.14 1.47
CA VAL A 28 2.96 -2.87 0.23
C VAL A 28 4.34 -2.56 -0.35
N ARG A 29 5.18 -1.86 0.42
CA ARG A 29 6.58 -1.64 0.07
C ARG A 29 7.39 -2.94 0.24
N SER A 30 8.63 -2.95 -0.25
CA SER A 30 9.48 -4.13 -0.12
C SER A 30 9.86 -4.41 1.34
N PRO A 31 10.28 -5.63 1.68
CA PRO A 31 10.66 -5.98 3.04
C PRO A 31 11.74 -5.06 3.65
N SER A 32 12.76 -4.68 2.88
CA SER A 32 13.77 -3.73 3.37
C SER A 32 13.23 -2.31 3.58
N GLU A 33 12.28 -1.85 2.76
CA GLU A 33 11.60 -0.55 2.95
C GLU A 33 10.77 -0.55 4.26
N TYR A 34 10.10 -1.66 4.57
CA TYR A 34 9.33 -1.83 5.81
C TYR A 34 10.25 -1.90 7.04
N LYS A 35 11.32 -2.71 6.98
CA LYS A 35 12.30 -2.88 8.07
C LYS A 35 13.02 -1.57 8.44
N LYS A 36 13.27 -0.70 7.46
CA LYS A 36 13.89 0.62 7.69
C LYS A 36 12.99 1.61 8.44
N GLY A 37 11.69 1.35 8.47
CA GLY A 37 10.69 2.19 9.13
C GLY A 37 9.35 2.06 8.44
N HIS A 38 8.31 1.85 9.22
CA HIS A 38 6.92 1.70 8.80
C HIS A 38 5.99 2.41 9.79
N ILE A 39 4.71 2.49 9.48
CA ILE A 39 3.68 2.99 10.40
C ILE A 39 3.46 1.94 11.49
N GLU A 40 3.41 2.35 12.76
CA GLU A 40 3.17 1.45 13.89
C GLU A 40 1.87 0.65 13.69
N GLY A 41 1.90 -0.65 14.00
CA GLY A 41 0.77 -1.56 13.77
C GLY A 41 0.52 -1.96 12.30
N ALA A 42 1.29 -1.43 11.33
CA ALA A 42 1.17 -1.88 9.94
C ALA A 42 1.73 -3.28 9.73
N ILE A 43 1.04 -4.09 8.93
CA ILE A 43 1.45 -5.45 8.54
C ILE A 43 2.21 -5.37 7.21
N SER A 44 3.38 -6.00 7.14
CA SER A 44 4.13 -6.10 5.90
C SER A 44 3.38 -6.98 4.88
N PHE A 45 3.07 -6.42 3.71
CA PHE A 45 2.33 -7.09 2.63
C PHE A 45 2.95 -6.74 1.26
N PRO A 46 4.22 -7.12 1.03
CA PRO A 46 5.00 -6.61 -0.09
C PRO A 46 4.44 -7.05 -1.45
N LEU A 47 4.28 -6.09 -2.38
CA LEU A 47 4.01 -6.41 -3.80
C LEU A 47 5.23 -6.99 -4.52
N PHE A 48 6.42 -6.60 -4.06
CA PHE A 48 7.70 -7.01 -4.60
C PHE A 48 8.63 -7.37 -3.45
N ASN A 49 9.42 -8.43 -3.60
CA ASN A 49 10.60 -8.62 -2.76
C ASN A 49 11.65 -7.53 -3.06
N ASP A 50 12.77 -7.54 -2.34
CA ASP A 50 13.77 -6.48 -2.47
C ASP A 50 14.46 -6.49 -3.83
N GLU A 51 14.70 -7.67 -4.41
CA GLU A 51 15.31 -7.85 -5.73
C GLU A 51 14.37 -7.36 -6.85
N GLU A 52 13.12 -7.82 -6.86
CA GLU A 52 12.06 -7.41 -7.78
C GLU A 52 11.80 -5.91 -7.70
N ARG A 53 11.81 -5.35 -6.48
CA ARG A 53 11.65 -3.92 -6.25
C ARG A 53 12.81 -3.13 -6.85
N SER A 54 14.03 -3.63 -6.70
CA SER A 54 15.24 -3.03 -7.27
C SER A 54 15.18 -3.07 -8.81
N GLU A 55 14.83 -4.22 -9.37
CA GLU A 55 14.69 -4.44 -10.82
C GLU A 55 13.66 -3.50 -11.45
N VAL A 56 12.41 -3.52 -10.96
CA VAL A 56 11.32 -2.66 -11.46
C VAL A 56 11.70 -1.18 -11.29
N GLY A 57 12.36 -0.83 -10.19
CA GLY A 57 12.85 0.52 -9.94
C GLY A 57 13.94 0.96 -10.91
N ALA A 58 14.84 0.04 -11.30
CA ALA A 58 15.88 0.31 -12.27
C ALA A 58 15.30 0.51 -13.67
N ILE A 59 14.36 -0.35 -14.09
CA ILE A 59 13.66 -0.22 -15.37
C ILE A 59 12.92 1.12 -15.44
N TYR A 60 12.21 1.50 -14.37
CA TYR A 60 11.47 2.76 -14.32
C TYR A 60 12.38 3.98 -14.57
N LYS A 61 13.58 3.97 -13.97
CA LYS A 61 14.53 5.09 -14.07
C LYS A 61 15.33 5.08 -15.37
N LYS A 62 15.77 3.91 -15.82
CA LYS A 62 16.73 3.76 -16.93
C LYS A 62 16.06 3.62 -18.30
N ILE A 63 14.86 3.04 -18.34
CA ILE A 63 14.14 2.74 -19.58
C ILE A 63 12.94 3.69 -19.69
N ASN A 64 11.81 3.34 -19.08
CA ASN A 64 10.64 4.20 -18.99
C ASN A 64 9.58 3.64 -18.01
N PRO A 65 8.55 4.43 -17.65
CA PRO A 65 7.49 4.00 -16.74
C PRO A 65 6.59 2.87 -17.26
N GLU A 66 6.47 2.69 -18.58
CA GLU A 66 5.60 1.67 -19.20
C GLU A 66 6.24 0.28 -19.08
N GLN A 67 7.52 0.15 -19.45
CA GLN A 67 8.26 -1.10 -19.31
C GLN A 67 8.34 -1.55 -17.84
N ALA A 68 8.48 -0.60 -16.91
CA ALA A 68 8.43 -0.91 -15.49
C ALA A 68 7.06 -1.42 -15.03
N LEU A 69 5.98 -0.87 -15.60
CA LEU A 69 4.62 -1.37 -15.35
C LEU A 69 4.46 -2.79 -15.87
N LEU A 70 4.86 -3.06 -17.12
CA LEU A 70 4.76 -4.39 -17.72
C LEU A 70 5.55 -5.42 -16.92
N ARG A 71 6.79 -5.08 -16.51
CA ARG A 71 7.59 -5.96 -15.65
C ARG A 71 6.93 -6.20 -14.30
N GLY A 72 6.38 -5.15 -13.68
CA GLY A 72 5.64 -5.27 -12.43
C GLY A 72 4.41 -6.19 -12.56
N LEU A 73 3.67 -6.09 -13.66
CA LEU A 73 2.53 -6.97 -13.95
C LEU A 73 2.94 -8.43 -14.15
N GLN A 74 4.06 -8.69 -14.83
CA GLN A 74 4.61 -10.05 -14.97
C GLN A 74 4.96 -10.68 -13.63
N ILE A 75 5.49 -9.89 -12.69
CA ILE A 75 5.87 -10.36 -11.35
C ILE A 75 4.63 -10.59 -10.48
N ILE A 76 3.68 -9.66 -10.49
CA ILE A 76 2.51 -9.69 -9.60
C ILE A 76 1.43 -10.65 -10.12
N GLY A 77 1.27 -10.79 -11.44
CA GLY A 77 0.21 -11.60 -12.07
C GLY A 77 0.06 -13.00 -11.46
N PRO A 78 1.13 -13.81 -11.40
CA PRO A 78 1.08 -15.14 -10.77
C PRO A 78 0.77 -15.13 -9.28
N LYS A 79 1.02 -14.02 -8.57
CA LYS A 79 0.85 -13.87 -7.12
C LYS A 79 -0.55 -13.37 -6.72
N MET A 80 -1.34 -12.85 -7.67
CA MET A 80 -2.60 -12.13 -7.37
C MET A 80 -3.59 -12.99 -6.57
N HIS A 81 -3.74 -14.26 -6.93
CA HIS A 81 -4.60 -15.20 -6.20
C HIS A 81 -4.21 -15.28 -4.72
N ASP A 82 -2.94 -15.56 -4.44
CA ASP A 82 -2.44 -15.76 -3.08
C ASP A 82 -2.50 -14.48 -2.26
N MET A 83 -2.30 -13.31 -2.90
CA MET A 83 -2.49 -12.02 -2.25
C MET A 83 -3.94 -11.82 -1.80
N VAL A 84 -4.93 -12.15 -2.64
CA VAL A 84 -6.34 -12.06 -2.24
C VAL A 84 -6.66 -13.01 -1.09
N VAL A 85 -6.15 -14.25 -1.15
CA VAL A 85 -6.35 -15.24 -0.07
C VAL A 85 -5.72 -14.77 1.24
N ALA A 86 -4.49 -14.26 1.20
CA ALA A 86 -3.81 -13.72 2.38
C ALA A 86 -4.54 -12.49 2.95
N ALA A 87 -4.99 -11.56 2.10
CA ALA A 87 -5.75 -10.41 2.52
C ALA A 87 -7.09 -10.80 3.21
N LYS A 88 -7.76 -11.86 2.74
CA LYS A 88 -8.98 -12.37 3.40
C LYS A 88 -8.72 -12.91 4.80
N LYS A 89 -7.56 -13.52 5.03
CA LYS A 89 -7.15 -14.00 6.36
C LYS A 89 -6.81 -12.84 7.29
N ILE A 90 -6.13 -11.81 6.77
CA ILE A 90 -5.71 -10.65 7.56
C ILE A 90 -6.90 -9.74 7.89
N ALA A 91 -7.80 -9.50 6.93
CA ALA A 91 -8.96 -8.63 7.07
C ALA A 91 -10.28 -9.39 6.80
N PRO A 92 -10.76 -10.24 7.73
CA PRO A 92 -12.01 -11.00 7.58
C PRO A 92 -13.24 -10.12 7.37
N SER A 93 -13.25 -8.92 7.97
CA SER A 93 -14.31 -7.91 7.82
C SER A 93 -14.36 -7.26 6.43
N ARG A 94 -13.42 -7.61 5.54
CA ARG A 94 -13.23 -7.05 4.21
C ARG A 94 -12.97 -5.53 4.20
N LYS A 95 -12.53 -4.96 5.31
CA LYS A 95 -12.07 -3.56 5.40
C LYS A 95 -10.58 -3.53 5.63
N VAL A 96 -9.84 -2.76 4.82
CA VAL A 96 -8.37 -2.75 4.89
C VAL A 96 -7.80 -1.39 4.53
N GLY A 97 -6.83 -0.93 5.30
CA GLY A 97 -5.99 0.22 4.98
C GLY A 97 -4.78 -0.24 4.16
N ILE A 98 -4.35 0.54 3.17
CA ILE A 98 -3.17 0.21 2.35
C ILE A 98 -2.33 1.47 2.14
N TYR A 99 -1.01 1.33 2.20
CA TYR A 99 -0.10 2.37 1.76
C TYR A 99 1.13 1.81 1.07
N CYS A 100 1.75 2.65 0.24
CA CYS A 100 3.09 2.43 -0.28
C CYS A 100 3.95 3.68 -0.01
N TRP A 101 5.12 3.79 -0.62
CA TRP A 101 6.02 4.94 -0.37
C TRP A 101 5.39 6.31 -0.65
N ARG A 102 4.65 6.46 -1.76
CA ARG A 102 4.10 7.75 -2.25
C ARG A 102 2.58 7.73 -2.52
N GLY A 103 1.88 6.67 -2.13
CA GLY A 103 0.44 6.51 -2.45
C GLY A 103 0.16 6.39 -3.96
N GLY A 104 1.12 5.86 -4.74
CA GLY A 104 1.04 5.78 -6.20
C GLY A 104 0.61 4.40 -6.72
N LYS A 105 1.21 3.96 -7.84
CA LYS A 105 0.81 2.74 -8.58
C LYS A 105 0.75 1.47 -7.73
N ARG A 106 1.69 1.26 -6.80
CA ARG A 106 1.77 0.04 -5.96
C ARG A 106 0.53 -0.14 -5.08
N SER A 107 0.21 0.84 -4.24
CA SER A 107 -0.95 0.73 -3.35
C SER A 107 -2.27 0.72 -4.15
N ASN A 108 -2.33 1.48 -5.25
CA ASN A 108 -3.52 1.49 -6.12
C ASN A 108 -3.76 0.16 -6.86
N SER A 109 -2.71 -0.52 -7.32
CA SER A 109 -2.87 -1.81 -8.00
C SER A 109 -3.39 -2.90 -7.07
N LEU A 110 -2.92 -2.93 -5.82
CA LEU A 110 -3.47 -3.86 -4.83
C LEU A 110 -4.89 -3.44 -4.41
N ALA A 111 -5.14 -2.14 -4.25
CA ALA A 111 -6.48 -1.65 -3.90
C ALA A 111 -7.52 -2.07 -4.94
N TRP A 112 -7.19 -1.94 -6.24
CA TRP A 112 -8.05 -2.42 -7.31
C TRP A 112 -8.32 -3.92 -7.22
N LEU A 113 -7.27 -4.74 -7.01
CA LEU A 113 -7.41 -6.19 -6.89
C LEU A 113 -8.30 -6.58 -5.69
N LEU A 114 -8.12 -5.92 -4.55
CA LEU A 114 -8.91 -6.19 -3.35
C LEU A 114 -10.35 -5.65 -3.48
N ASP A 115 -10.55 -4.49 -4.10
CA ASP A 115 -11.89 -3.96 -4.42
C ASP A 115 -12.67 -4.95 -5.29
N LEU A 116 -12.04 -5.50 -6.34
CA LEU A 116 -12.62 -6.58 -7.14
C LEU A 116 -12.95 -7.84 -6.32
N ALA A 117 -12.15 -8.13 -5.30
CA ALA A 117 -12.40 -9.24 -4.39
C ALA A 117 -13.45 -8.93 -3.29
N GLY A 118 -14.07 -7.75 -3.33
CA GLY A 118 -15.13 -7.31 -2.43
C GLY A 118 -14.63 -6.66 -1.13
N PHE A 119 -13.44 -6.06 -1.14
CA PHE A 119 -12.94 -5.29 0.00
C PHE A 119 -13.31 -3.81 -0.11
N HIS A 120 -13.58 -3.19 1.04
CA HIS A 120 -13.53 -1.75 1.20
C HIS A 120 -12.10 -1.34 1.52
N VAL A 121 -11.47 -0.66 0.58
CA VAL A 121 -10.04 -0.30 0.68
C VAL A 121 -9.89 1.17 1.00
N GLN A 122 -9.10 1.47 2.02
CA GLN A 122 -8.72 2.84 2.37
C GLN A 122 -7.24 3.06 2.02
N LEU A 123 -6.93 4.07 1.20
CA LEU A 123 -5.57 4.38 0.79
C LEU A 123 -5.02 5.59 1.54
N LEU A 124 -3.81 5.46 2.09
CA LEU A 124 -3.12 6.60 2.67
C LEU A 124 -2.64 7.55 1.57
N SER A 125 -3.21 8.75 1.56
CA SER A 125 -2.87 9.82 0.63
C SER A 125 -1.41 10.22 0.78
N GLY A 126 -0.67 10.20 -0.33
CA GLY A 126 0.77 10.49 -0.34
C GLY A 126 1.65 9.41 0.30
N GLY A 127 1.06 8.32 0.82
CA GLY A 127 1.74 7.16 1.36
C GLY A 127 2.66 7.45 2.55
N TYR A 128 3.64 6.56 2.77
CA TYR A 128 4.57 6.66 3.89
C TYR A 128 5.38 7.96 3.91
N LYS A 129 5.68 8.53 2.74
CA LYS A 129 6.37 9.84 2.65
C LYS A 129 5.54 10.95 3.31
N ALA A 130 4.24 11.02 3.00
CA ALA A 130 3.36 12.03 3.58
C ALA A 130 3.18 11.81 5.09
N PHE A 131 3.03 10.56 5.52
CA PHE A 131 3.03 10.22 6.95
C PHE A 131 4.29 10.71 7.66
N ARG A 132 5.48 10.46 7.10
CA ARG A 132 6.74 10.93 7.70
C ARG A 132 6.82 12.46 7.80
N GLN A 133 6.34 13.17 6.79
CA GLN A 133 6.31 14.64 6.83
C GLN A 133 5.37 15.13 7.93
N TYR A 134 4.21 14.52 8.06
CA TYR A 134 3.24 14.82 9.12
C TYR A 134 3.83 14.51 10.52
N ALA A 135 4.37 13.31 10.73
CA ALA A 135 4.97 12.92 12.00
C ALA A 135 6.12 13.87 12.41
N ASN A 136 7.00 14.23 11.47
CA ASN A 136 8.06 15.21 11.73
C ASN A 136 7.50 16.60 12.09
N SER A 137 6.39 17.01 11.46
CA SER A 137 5.76 18.31 11.75
C SER A 137 5.23 18.39 13.18
N LEU A 138 4.74 17.27 13.74
CA LEU A 138 4.27 17.20 15.11
C LEU A 138 5.42 17.34 16.12
N CYS A 139 6.59 16.75 15.83
CA CYS A 139 7.78 16.88 16.69
C CYS A 139 8.39 18.29 16.67
N SER A 140 8.10 19.09 15.65
CA SER A 140 8.63 20.46 15.50
C SER A 140 7.75 21.52 16.19
N ILE A 141 6.65 21.13 16.84
CA ILE A 141 5.81 22.03 17.62
C ILE A 141 6.48 22.21 18.99
N PRO A 142 6.95 23.42 19.37
CA PRO A 142 7.42 23.65 20.72
C PRO A 142 6.28 23.44 21.71
N LEU A 143 6.55 22.67 22.78
CA LEU A 143 5.64 22.43 23.90
C LEU A 143 5.35 23.73 24.67
#